data_AF-A0AAD7VVZ0-F1
#
_entry.id   AF-A0AAD7VVZ0-F1
#
_cell.length_a   1.000
_cell.length_b   1.000
_cell.length_c   1.000
_cell.angle_alpha   90.00
_cell.angle_beta   90.00
_cell.angle_gamma   90.00
#
_symmetry.space_group_name_H-M   'P 1'
#
loop_
_entity.id
_entity.type
_entity.pdbx_description
1 polymer ?
#
loop_
_entity_poly.entity_id
_entity_poly.type
_entity_poly.pdbx_seq_one_letter_code
_entity_poly.pdbx_strand_id
1 'polypeptide(L)'
;MVARETTELSSTPAGTRLRGCNILKNGQDPEARPDNEYPDWLWELLDDDAQRKKLEADPEKKARKEWRKKNRERIKQANFLKSMR
;
A
#
# COMPACT_ATOMS: atom_id res chain seq x y z
N MET A 1 30.31 22.34 8.09
CA MET A 1 30.46 20.91 7.74
C MET A 1 29.11 20.46 7.21
N VAL A 2 29.02 20.16 5.93
CA VAL A 2 27.76 19.83 5.26
C VAL A 2 27.35 18.41 5.66
N ALA A 3 26.28 18.28 6.43
CA ALA A 3 25.67 16.98 6.71
C ALA A 3 25.09 16.45 5.40
N ARG A 4 25.56 15.27 4.98
CA ARG A 4 25.08 14.59 3.78
C ARG A 4 23.66 14.09 4.04
N GLU A 5 22.71 14.54 3.25
CA GLU A 5 21.37 13.98 3.18
C GLU A 5 21.47 12.60 2.52
N THR A 6 21.43 11.52 3.32
CA THR A 6 21.02 10.22 2.80
C THR A 6 19.50 10.26 2.70
N THR A 7 18.98 10.29 1.47
CA THR A 7 17.57 10.02 1.19
C THR A 7 17.38 8.52 1.42
N GLU A 8 17.25 8.13 2.69
CA GLU A 8 16.90 6.76 3.07
C GLU A 8 15.53 6.44 2.44
N LEU A 9 15.47 5.42 1.59
CA LEU A 9 14.24 5.02 0.87
C LEU A 9 13.15 4.54 1.84
N SER A 10 13.59 4.02 2.99
CA SER A 10 12.76 3.50 4.06
C SER A 10 12.75 4.40 5.29
N SER A 11 11.58 4.54 5.92
CA SER A 11 11.44 5.22 7.21
C SER A 11 11.97 4.39 8.39
N THR A 12 12.30 3.11 8.18
CA THR A 12 12.79 2.20 9.23
C THR A 12 14.18 1.68 8.88
N PRO A 13 15.23 2.07 9.61
CA PRO A 13 16.58 1.60 9.34
C PRO A 13 16.71 0.09 9.61
N ALA A 14 17.61 -0.55 8.88
CA ALA A 14 17.93 -1.97 9.05
C ALA A 14 18.31 -2.28 10.52
N GLY A 15 17.77 -3.37 11.06
CA GLY A 15 17.91 -3.77 12.46
C GLY A 15 16.83 -3.23 13.40
N THR A 16 15.88 -2.42 12.90
CA THR A 16 14.74 -1.98 13.73
C THR A 16 13.78 -3.14 13.97
N ARG A 17 13.49 -3.45 15.23
CA ARG A 17 12.56 -4.52 15.60
C ARG A 17 11.10 -4.07 15.41
N LEU A 18 10.36 -4.78 14.56
CA LEU A 18 8.97 -4.49 14.22
C LEU A 18 8.05 -5.07 15.30
N ARG A 19 7.77 -4.26 16.33
CA ARG A 19 6.96 -4.66 17.49
C ARG A 19 5.54 -5.00 17.06
N GLY A 20 5.02 -6.14 17.53
CA GLY A 20 3.63 -6.53 17.34
C GLY A 20 3.35 -7.25 16.02
N CYS A 21 4.37 -7.54 15.23
CA CYS A 21 4.23 -8.40 14.04
C CYS A 21 4.22 -9.89 14.38
N ASN A 22 4.78 -10.29 15.53
CA ASN A 22 4.78 -11.68 15.95
C ASN A 22 3.47 -12.08 16.66
N ILE A 23 2.83 -13.15 16.18
CA ILE A 23 1.58 -13.71 16.73
C ILE A 23 1.88 -14.95 17.60
N LEU A 24 3.07 -15.54 17.49
CA LEU A 24 3.45 -16.77 18.19
C LEU A 24 3.94 -16.47 19.60
N LYS A 25 3.49 -17.27 20.58
CA LYS A 25 3.86 -17.12 22.01
C LYS A 25 5.35 -17.25 22.29
N ASN A 26 6.06 -18.10 21.54
CA ASN A 26 7.51 -18.32 21.64
C ASN A 26 8.28 -17.68 20.47
N GLY A 27 7.60 -16.82 19.70
CA GLY A 27 8.22 -16.13 18.57
C GLY A 27 8.96 -14.86 19.01
N GLN A 28 9.86 -14.39 18.15
CA GLN A 28 10.48 -13.08 18.27
C GLN A 28 9.88 -12.15 17.22
N ASP A 29 9.75 -10.86 17.56
CA ASP A 29 9.38 -9.85 16.57
C ASP A 29 10.40 -9.82 15.43
N PRO A 30 9.95 -9.79 14.17
CA PRO A 30 10.84 -9.72 13.03
C PRO A 30 11.60 -8.38 13.03
N GLU A 31 12.84 -8.42 12.57
CA GLU A 31 13.70 -7.24 12.43
C GLU A 31 13.69 -6.76 10.98
N ALA A 32 13.68 -5.44 10.81
CA ALA A 32 13.78 -4.80 9.49
C ALA A 32 15.12 -5.17 8.84
N ARG A 33 15.06 -5.68 7.62
CA ARG A 33 16.21 -6.00 6.78
C ARG A 33 16.67 -4.75 6.02
N PRO A 34 17.87 -4.76 5.40
CA PRO A 34 18.26 -3.68 4.51
C PRO A 34 17.32 -3.59 3.29
N ASP A 35 17.14 -2.38 2.76
CA ASP A 35 16.19 -2.06 1.70
C ASP A 35 16.38 -2.90 0.42
N ASN A 36 17.60 -3.39 0.18
CA ASN A 36 17.98 -4.23 -0.96
C ASN A 36 17.53 -5.70 -0.86
N GLU A 37 17.15 -6.17 0.34
CA GLU A 37 16.63 -7.53 0.52
C GLU A 37 15.11 -7.58 0.30
N TYR A 38 14.46 -6.42 0.23
CA TYR A 38 13.05 -6.33 -0.10
C TYR A 38 12.84 -6.27 -1.63
N PRO A 39 11.79 -6.92 -2.14
CA PRO A 39 11.47 -6.84 -3.55
C PRO A 39 11.13 -5.42 -4.03
N ASP A 40 11.48 -5.09 -5.27
CA ASP A 40 11.26 -3.76 -5.86
C ASP A 40 9.79 -3.30 -5.83
N TRP A 41 8.84 -4.24 -5.92
CA TRP A 41 7.41 -3.91 -5.92
C TRP A 41 6.95 -3.21 -4.64
N LEU A 42 7.69 -3.36 -3.52
CA LEU A 42 7.37 -2.72 -2.25
C LEU A 42 7.43 -1.19 -2.36
N TRP A 43 8.43 -0.69 -3.08
CA TRP A 43 8.67 0.74 -3.25
C TRP A 43 7.70 1.37 -4.25
N GLU A 44 7.24 0.59 -5.23
CA GLU A 44 6.23 1.00 -6.20
C GLU A 44 4.79 0.99 -5.62
N LEU A 45 4.59 0.49 -4.39
CA LEU A 45 3.25 0.29 -3.84
C LEU A 45 2.54 1.61 -3.50
N LEU A 46 3.29 2.59 -3.01
CA LEU A 46 2.79 3.92 -2.63
C LEU A 46 2.88 4.94 -3.79
N ASP A 47 3.51 4.57 -4.90
CA ASP A 47 3.59 5.41 -6.09
C ASP A 47 2.32 5.28 -6.93
N ASP A 48 1.48 6.32 -6.88
CA ASP A 48 0.24 6.41 -7.63
C ASP A 48 0.44 6.33 -9.16
N ASP A 49 1.56 6.82 -9.68
CA ASP A 49 1.87 6.77 -11.11
C ASP A 49 2.27 5.35 -11.54
N ALA A 50 3.08 4.65 -10.73
CA ALA A 50 3.41 3.25 -10.96
C ALA A 50 2.16 2.35 -10.92
N GLN A 51 1.27 2.58 -9.93
CA GLN A 51 0.02 1.84 -9.82
C GLN A 51 -0.95 2.13 -10.99
N ARG A 52 -1.01 3.38 -11.47
CA ARG A 52 -1.82 3.75 -12.64
C ARG A 52 -1.33 3.03 -13.90
N LYS A 53 -0.02 3.02 -14.15
CA LYS A 53 0.58 2.30 -15.29
C LYS A 53 0.30 0.79 -15.23
N LYS A 54 0.45 0.16 -14.07
CA LYS A 54 0.12 -1.27 -13.87
C LYS A 54 -1.35 -1.57 -14.15
N LEU A 55 -2.25 -0.67 -13.77
CA LEU A 55 -3.68 -0.81 -14.03
C LEU A 55 -4.03 -0.59 -15.51
N GLU A 56 -3.31 0.29 -16.20
CA GLU A 56 -3.48 0.50 -17.64
C GLU A 56 -2.97 -0.68 -18.47
N ALA A 57 -1.90 -1.34 -18.01
CA ALA A 57 -1.37 -2.54 -18.65
C ALA A 57 -2.28 -3.78 -18.51
N ASP A 58 -3.21 -3.79 -17.55
CA ASP A 58 -4.14 -4.90 -17.29
C ASP A 58 -5.61 -4.45 -17.45
N PRO A 59 -6.19 -4.58 -18.65
CA PRO A 59 -7.55 -4.15 -18.95
C PRO A 59 -8.62 -4.81 -18.08
N GLU A 60 -8.43 -6.07 -17.69
CA GLU A 60 -9.39 -6.81 -16.85
C GLU A 60 -9.43 -6.25 -15.43
N LYS A 61 -8.26 -6.02 -14.82
CA LYS A 61 -8.17 -5.39 -13.49
C LYS A 61 -8.74 -3.97 -13.51
N LYS A 62 -8.49 -3.20 -14.58
CA LYS A 62 -9.06 -1.86 -14.77
C LYS A 62 -10.58 -1.92 -14.81
N ALA A 63 -11.16 -2.77 -15.66
CA ALA A 63 -12.61 -2.93 -15.78
C ALA A 63 -13.25 -3.34 -14.44
N ARG A 64 -12.63 -4.27 -13.71
CA ARG A 64 -13.12 -4.71 -12.39
C ARG A 64 -13.10 -3.59 -11.35
N LYS A 65 -12.06 -2.74 -11.34
CA LYS A 65 -11.96 -1.58 -10.45
C LYS A 65 -13.06 -0.56 -10.75
N GLU A 66 -13.28 -0.24 -12.02
CA GLU A 66 -14.33 0.67 -12.46
C GLU A 66 -15.73 0.15 -12.12
N TRP A 67 -15.99 -1.14 -12.31
CA TRP A 67 -17.27 -1.74 -11.96
C TRP A 67 -17.57 -1.65 -10.46
N ARG A 68 -16.56 -1.94 -9.62
CA ARG A 68 -16.68 -1.80 -8.15
C ARG A 68 -16.95 -0.35 -7.75
N LYS A 69 -16.30 0.61 -8.40
CA LYS A 69 -16.53 2.05 -8.17
C LYS A 69 -17.96 2.45 -8.50
N LYS A 70 -18.44 2.12 -9.70
CA LYS A 70 -19.83 2.38 -10.13
C LYS A 70 -20.86 1.75 -9.21
N ASN A 71 -20.65 0.50 -8.78
CA ASN A 71 -21.58 -0.14 -7.85
C ASN A 71 -21.60 0.56 -6.48
N ARG A 72 -20.44 1.00 -5.96
CA ARG A 72 -20.37 1.77 -4.71
C ARG A 72 -21.12 3.10 -4.84
N GLU A 73 -20.95 3.82 -5.95
CA GLU A 73 -21.66 5.07 -6.21
C GLU A 73 -23.16 4.87 -6.31
N ARG A 74 -23.61 3.85 -7.04
CA ARG A 74 -25.02 3.46 -7.15
C ARG A 74 -25.64 3.17 -5.78
N ILE A 75 -24.95 2.40 -4.94
CA ILE A 75 -25.42 2.08 -3.58
C ILE A 75 -25.49 3.36 -2.72
N LYS A 76 -24.48 4.22 -2.78
CA LYS A 76 -24.47 5.50 -2.05
C LYS A 76 -25.64 6.40 -2.47
N GLN A 77 -25.89 6.53 -3.77
CA GLN A 77 -27.00 7.32 -4.30
C GLN A 77 -28.35 6.75 -3.86
N ALA A 78 -28.55 5.44 -3.96
CA ALA A 78 -29.78 4.79 -3.51
C ALA A 78 -30.01 4.98 -2.00
N ASN A 79 -28.97 4.82 -1.18
CA ASN A 79 -29.05 5.05 0.26
C ASN A 79 -29.32 6.52 0.59
N PHE A 80 -28.71 7.45 -0.14
CA PHE A 80 -28.95 8.89 0.02
C PHE A 80 -30.42 9.25 -0.28
N LEU A 81 -30.96 8.81 -1.42
CA LEU A 81 -32.37 9.02 -1.77
C LEU A 81 -33.32 8.40 -0.74
N LYS A 82 -32.95 7.22 -0.19
CA LYS A 82 -33.70 6.58 0.89
C LYS A 82 -33.66 7.39 2.18
N SER A 83 -32.53 8.04 2.50
CA SER A 83 -32.41 8.88 3.71
C SER A 83 -33.15 10.22 3.60
N MET A 84 -33.49 10.66 2.40
CA MET A 84 -34.28 11.88 2.17
C MET A 84 -35.80 11.67 2.23
N ARG A 85 -36.25 10.41 2.34
CA ARG A 85 -37.66 10.03 2.47
C ARG A 85 -37.97 9.65 3.90
#